data_AF-A0A928SXW5-F1
#
_entry.id   AF-A0A928SXW5-F1
#
_cell.length_a   1.000
_cell.length_b   1.000
_cell.length_c   1.000
_cell.angle_alpha   90.00
_cell.angle_beta   90.00
_cell.angle_gamma   90.00
#
_symmetry.space_group_name_H-M   'P 1'
#
loop_
_entity.id
_entity.type
_entity.pdbx_description
1 polymer ?
#
loop_
_entity_poly.entity_id
_entity_poly.type
_entity_poly.pdbx_seq_one_letter_code
_entity_poly.pdbx_strand_id
1 'polypeptide(L)'
;MEPLDVIFGHLDAWRHLPAYQLERRVDVFFSVYLRGLVEELTGVALEDELVPELPIKRDLIWSDRPTEQSVKVDYALFAKDRSQVFFVELKTDDASRRDSQDEYLEAAKRLGFRPIVEGIHSIIKATSAHQKYHHLSAALARLGYLELPPDLERYLYPAPRSGLSAKLAQIVVAPIDSPIEVIYVQPTATGGDRCIDFDRFASYVARFDDPFSRRFSAHLQRWKESAGAQVPTAG
;
A
#
# COMPACT_ATOMS: atom_id res chain seq x y z
N MET A 1 5.45 20.11 -26.14
CA MET A 1 5.63 18.82 -25.44
C MET A 1 4.43 18.67 -24.53
N GLU A 2 3.71 17.54 -24.59
CA GLU A 2 2.55 17.32 -23.73
C GLU A 2 3.00 17.27 -22.26
N PRO A 3 2.24 17.85 -21.30
CA PRO A 3 2.63 17.85 -19.89
C PRO A 3 2.96 16.46 -19.32
N LEU A 4 2.29 15.43 -19.83
CA LEU A 4 2.51 14.05 -19.42
C LEU A 4 3.87 13.51 -19.86
N ASP A 5 4.35 13.88 -21.05
CA ASP A 5 5.70 13.53 -21.52
C ASP A 5 6.76 14.18 -20.63
N VAL A 6 6.54 15.43 -20.23
CA VAL A 6 7.43 16.15 -19.32
C VAL A 6 7.52 15.45 -17.96
N ILE A 7 6.39 15.02 -17.39
CA ILE A 7 6.35 14.32 -16.10
C ILE A 7 7.17 13.02 -16.18
N PHE A 8 6.92 12.19 -17.19
CA PHE A 8 7.64 10.95 -17.34
C PHE A 8 9.12 11.16 -17.67
N GLY A 9 9.47 12.18 -18.45
CA GLY A 9 10.85 12.57 -18.69
C GLY A 9 11.58 12.98 -17.41
N HIS A 10 10.91 13.71 -16.50
CA HIS A 10 11.47 14.00 -15.18
C HIS A 10 11.64 12.74 -14.34
N LEU A 11 10.69 11.81 -14.34
CA LEU A 11 10.80 10.55 -13.59
C LEU A 11 11.99 9.70 -14.09
N ASP A 12 12.15 9.61 -15.42
CA ASP A 12 13.28 8.94 -16.08
C ASP A 12 14.60 9.59 -15.73
N ALA A 13 14.70 10.92 -15.77
CA ALA A 13 15.96 11.61 -15.47
C ALA A 13 16.29 11.57 -13.96
N TRP A 14 15.29 11.84 -13.12
CA TRP A 14 15.51 12.04 -11.69
C TRP A 14 15.74 10.74 -10.94
N ARG A 15 15.29 9.57 -11.42
CA ARG A 15 15.61 8.29 -10.78
C ARG A 15 17.11 8.03 -10.63
N HIS A 16 17.96 8.65 -11.46
CA HIS A 16 19.42 8.53 -11.39
C HIS A 16 20.06 9.46 -10.35
N LEU A 17 19.29 10.35 -9.69
CA LEU A 17 19.82 11.28 -8.70
C LEU A 17 19.92 10.61 -7.31
N PRO A 18 21.02 10.81 -6.55
CA PRO A 18 21.33 10.02 -5.35
C PRO A 18 20.26 9.98 -4.25
N ALA A 19 19.46 11.03 -4.09
CA ALA A 19 18.44 11.13 -3.04
C ALA A 19 17.00 11.00 -3.58
N TYR A 20 16.86 10.80 -4.89
CA TYR A 20 15.54 10.71 -5.50
C TYR A 20 14.98 9.30 -5.36
N GLN A 21 13.75 9.20 -4.85
CA GLN A 21 13.07 7.93 -4.64
C GLN A 21 11.95 7.81 -5.65
N LEU A 22 12.20 7.12 -6.76
CA LEU A 22 11.21 6.96 -7.83
C LEU A 22 9.93 6.32 -7.29
N GLU A 23 10.05 5.22 -6.54
CA GLU A 23 8.97 4.50 -5.86
C GLU A 23 7.87 5.41 -5.31
N ARG A 24 8.23 6.37 -4.44
CA ARG A 24 7.30 7.30 -3.78
C ARG A 24 6.64 8.34 -4.69
N ARG A 25 7.08 8.43 -5.95
CA ARG A 25 6.59 9.41 -6.94
C ARG A 25 5.68 8.76 -7.96
N VAL A 26 5.86 7.45 -8.18
CA VAL A 26 5.10 6.66 -9.15
C VAL A 26 4.12 5.71 -8.49
N ASP A 27 4.17 5.56 -7.16
CA ASP A 27 3.25 4.75 -6.34
C ASP A 27 1.78 4.94 -6.79
N VAL A 28 1.31 6.18 -6.87
CA VAL A 28 -0.07 6.50 -7.28
C VAL A 28 -0.40 6.00 -8.69
N PHE A 29 0.57 5.88 -9.59
CA PHE A 29 0.35 5.32 -10.93
C PHE A 29 0.13 3.82 -10.89
N PHE A 30 0.85 3.09 -10.03
CA PHE A 30 0.61 1.67 -9.80
C PHE A 30 -0.80 1.43 -9.27
N SER A 31 -1.27 2.28 -8.33
CA SER A 31 -2.60 2.16 -7.71
C SER A 31 -3.77 2.06 -8.68
N VAL A 32 -3.64 2.67 -9.87
CA VAL A 32 -4.68 2.66 -10.92
C VAL A 32 -4.94 1.25 -11.47
N TYR A 33 -3.91 0.41 -11.53
CA TYR A 33 -3.96 -0.90 -12.19
C TYR A 33 -3.83 -2.07 -11.22
N LEU A 34 -3.37 -1.83 -9.99
CA LEU A 34 -3.06 -2.86 -9.01
C LEU A 34 -4.23 -3.82 -8.77
N ARG A 35 -5.45 -3.31 -8.61
CA ARG A 35 -6.62 -4.15 -8.37
C ARG A 35 -6.80 -5.20 -9.46
N GLY A 36 -6.98 -4.77 -10.71
CA GLY A 36 -7.28 -5.70 -11.79
C GLY A 36 -6.11 -6.64 -12.10
N LEU A 37 -4.88 -6.20 -11.88
CA LEU A 37 -3.71 -7.06 -12.03
C LEU A 37 -3.60 -8.13 -10.92
N VAL A 38 -3.94 -7.78 -9.67
CA VAL A 38 -4.00 -8.75 -8.57
C VAL A 38 -5.19 -9.71 -8.77
N GLU A 39 -6.35 -9.23 -9.24
CA GLU A 39 -7.48 -10.08 -9.62
C GLU A 39 -7.07 -11.11 -10.69
N GLU A 40 -6.36 -10.69 -11.76
CA GLU A 40 -5.88 -11.59 -12.82
C GLU A 40 -4.82 -12.58 -12.32
N LEU A 41 -3.93 -12.14 -11.41
CA LEU A 41 -2.90 -12.99 -10.85
C LEU A 41 -3.46 -14.08 -9.93
N THR A 42 -4.48 -13.74 -9.13
CA THR A 42 -4.94 -14.57 -8.01
C THR A 42 -6.24 -15.30 -8.31
N GLY A 43 -7.02 -14.81 -9.27
CA GLY A 43 -8.40 -15.26 -9.53
C GLY A 43 -9.41 -14.82 -8.48
N VAL A 44 -9.01 -13.99 -7.51
CA VAL A 44 -9.86 -13.51 -6.41
C VAL A 44 -10.46 -12.16 -6.79
N ALA A 45 -11.79 -12.01 -6.68
CA ALA A 45 -12.46 -10.73 -6.90
C ALA A 45 -12.20 -9.77 -5.74
N LEU A 46 -11.78 -8.54 -6.04
CA LEU A 46 -11.36 -7.56 -5.04
C LEU A 46 -12.35 -6.41 -4.90
N GLU A 47 -12.38 -5.81 -3.71
CA GLU A 47 -13.06 -4.54 -3.48
C GLU A 47 -12.48 -3.40 -4.34
N ASP A 48 -13.33 -2.43 -4.64
CA ASP A 48 -12.90 -1.20 -5.32
C ASP A 48 -11.98 -0.35 -4.41
N GLU A 49 -12.15 -0.48 -3.09
CA GLU A 49 -11.38 0.26 -2.10
C GLU A 49 -10.03 -0.41 -1.81
N LEU A 50 -8.95 0.29 -2.18
CA LEU A 50 -7.57 -0.03 -1.80
C LEU A 50 -7.09 0.91 -0.68
N VAL A 51 -6.23 0.42 0.21
CA VAL A 51 -5.66 1.23 1.29
C VAL A 51 -4.15 1.38 1.08
N PRO A 52 -3.66 2.57 0.70
CA PRO A 52 -2.22 2.82 0.61
C PRO A 52 -1.61 3.05 2.00
N GLU A 53 -0.32 2.74 2.15
CA GLU A 53 0.46 2.95 3.36
C GLU A 53 -0.21 2.39 4.64
N LEU A 54 -0.81 1.18 4.56
CA LEU A 54 -1.54 0.59 5.68
C LEU A 54 -0.59 0.37 6.87
N PRO A 55 -0.87 0.93 8.06
CA PRO A 55 -0.01 0.78 9.21
C PRO A 55 -0.13 -0.61 9.85
N ILE A 56 1.01 -1.22 10.15
CA ILE A 56 1.14 -2.43 10.95
C ILE A 56 1.86 -2.04 12.24
N LYS A 57 1.21 -2.24 13.39
CA LYS A 57 1.75 -1.86 14.69
C LYS A 57 3.04 -2.66 14.97
N ARG A 58 4.12 -1.97 15.38
CA ARG A 58 5.46 -2.56 15.49
C ARG A 58 5.56 -3.64 16.57
N ASP A 59 4.84 -3.49 17.67
CA ASP A 59 4.88 -4.44 18.78
C ASP A 59 4.17 -5.77 18.47
N LEU A 60 3.37 -5.84 17.40
CA LEU A 60 2.88 -7.10 16.84
C LEU A 60 3.99 -7.91 16.16
N ILE A 61 5.06 -7.24 15.73
CA ILE A 61 6.19 -7.83 15.01
C ILE A 61 7.37 -8.05 15.97
N TRP A 62 7.73 -7.00 16.71
CA TRP A 62 8.83 -6.96 17.67
C TRP A 62 8.27 -6.75 19.08
N SER A 63 7.83 -7.83 19.70
CA SER A 63 7.13 -7.82 20.99
C SER A 63 8.00 -7.43 22.19
N ASP A 64 9.32 -7.40 22.02
CA ASP A 64 10.27 -7.00 23.07
C ASP A 64 10.20 -5.49 23.41
N ARG A 65 9.53 -4.69 22.57
CA ARG A 65 9.43 -3.23 22.72
C ARG A 65 8.01 -2.72 22.45
N PRO A 66 7.12 -2.71 23.46
CA PRO A 66 5.79 -2.13 23.33
C PRO A 66 5.84 -0.69 22.81
N THR A 67 5.10 -0.39 21.75
CA THR A 67 5.12 0.93 21.11
C THR A 67 3.89 1.15 20.24
N GLU A 68 3.40 2.39 20.18
CA GLU A 68 2.34 2.80 19.24
C GLU A 68 2.88 3.23 17.87
N GLN A 69 4.16 2.93 17.60
CA GLN A 69 4.74 3.11 16.27
C GLN A 69 4.30 2.01 15.32
N SER A 70 4.29 2.32 14.02
CA SER A 70 3.94 1.37 12.97
C SER A 70 5.03 1.28 11.90
N VAL A 71 5.17 0.11 11.29
CA VAL A 71 5.66 -0.02 9.91
C VAL A 71 4.47 0.07 8.96
N LYS A 72 4.72 0.13 7.65
CA LYS A 72 3.67 0.30 6.64
C LYS A 72 3.91 -0.67 5.50
N VAL A 73 2.84 -1.26 5.00
CA VAL A 73 2.82 -1.90 3.67
C VAL A 73 2.34 -0.87 2.65
N ASP A 74 2.90 -0.90 1.44
CA ASP A 74 2.60 0.11 0.41
C ASP A 74 1.12 0.09 0.01
N TYR A 75 0.53 -1.10 -0.18
CA TYR A 75 -0.91 -1.25 -0.40
C TYR A 75 -1.51 -2.47 0.29
N ALA A 76 -2.76 -2.34 0.73
CA ALA A 76 -3.63 -3.44 1.08
C ALA A 76 -4.84 -3.49 0.14
N LEU A 77 -5.10 -4.66 -0.44
CA LEU A 77 -6.28 -4.96 -1.25
C LEU A 77 -7.09 -6.08 -0.58
N PHE A 78 -8.40 -6.06 -0.77
CA PHE A 78 -9.33 -6.87 0.02
C PHE A 78 -10.21 -7.71 -0.89
N ALA A 79 -10.28 -9.03 -0.65
CA ALA A 79 -11.23 -9.88 -1.34
C ALA A 79 -12.68 -9.46 -0.99
N LYS A 80 -13.58 -9.42 -1.97
CA LYS A 80 -15.00 -9.03 -1.77
C LYS A 80 -15.71 -9.89 -0.73
N ASP A 81 -15.36 -11.17 -0.66
CA ASP A 81 -15.91 -12.14 0.28
C ASP A 81 -15.16 -12.21 1.61
N ARG A 82 -14.13 -11.37 1.79
CA ARG A 82 -13.25 -11.34 2.97
C ARG A 82 -12.45 -12.63 3.19
N SER A 83 -12.31 -13.46 2.17
CA SER A 83 -11.50 -14.67 2.24
C SER A 83 -10.00 -14.40 2.37
N GLN A 84 -9.53 -13.22 1.94
CA GLN A 84 -8.11 -12.91 1.83
C GLN A 84 -7.88 -11.39 1.84
N VAL A 85 -6.75 -10.97 2.40
CA VAL A 85 -6.16 -9.64 2.21
C VAL A 85 -4.83 -9.80 1.49
N PHE A 86 -4.58 -8.95 0.51
CA PHE A 86 -3.33 -8.91 -0.26
C PHE A 86 -2.52 -7.69 0.16
N PHE A 87 -1.35 -7.94 0.73
CA PHE A 87 -0.35 -6.94 1.04
C PHE A 87 0.58 -6.82 -0.16
N VAL A 88 0.59 -5.65 -0.81
CA VAL A 88 1.45 -5.37 -1.95
C VAL A 88 2.57 -4.46 -1.52
N GLU A 89 3.81 -4.92 -1.70
CA GLU A 89 5.03 -4.14 -1.49
C GLU A 89 5.59 -3.72 -2.87
N LEU A 90 5.75 -2.42 -3.09
CA LEU A 90 6.28 -1.84 -4.31
C LEU A 90 7.78 -1.59 -4.17
N LYS A 91 8.53 -1.96 -5.20
CA LYS A 91 9.96 -1.71 -5.33
C LYS A 91 10.22 -1.21 -6.74
N THR A 92 11.00 -0.14 -6.89
CA THR A 92 11.36 0.40 -8.23
C THR A 92 12.83 0.20 -8.60
N ASP A 93 13.61 -0.44 -7.73
CA ASP A 93 15.00 -0.83 -7.95
C ASP A 93 15.27 -2.17 -7.24
N ASP A 94 15.97 -3.10 -7.88
CA ASP A 94 16.25 -4.43 -7.34
C ASP A 94 17.08 -4.37 -6.04
N ALA A 95 17.86 -3.31 -5.82
CA ALA A 95 18.63 -3.10 -4.59
C ALA A 95 17.80 -2.62 -3.39
N SER A 96 16.49 -2.38 -3.56
CA SER A 96 15.65 -1.74 -2.53
C SER A 96 15.01 -2.71 -1.52
N ARG A 97 15.16 -4.02 -1.71
CA ARG A 97 14.68 -5.04 -0.78
C ARG A 97 15.60 -5.13 0.46
N ARG A 98 15.01 -5.07 1.65
CA ARG A 98 15.72 -5.16 2.94
C ARG A 98 15.17 -6.31 3.76
N ASP A 99 16.04 -7.08 4.41
CA ASP A 99 15.68 -8.25 5.21
C ASP A 99 14.62 -7.96 6.30
N SER A 100 14.68 -6.77 6.90
CA SER A 100 13.70 -6.36 7.92
C SER A 100 12.29 -6.12 7.37
N GLN A 101 12.15 -5.89 6.05
CA GLN A 101 10.83 -5.78 5.42
C GLN A 101 10.18 -7.15 5.26
N ASP A 102 10.97 -8.13 4.80
CA ASP A 102 10.52 -9.51 4.68
C ASP A 102 10.11 -10.07 6.05
N GLU A 103 10.84 -9.70 7.12
CA GLU A 103 10.51 -10.10 8.49
C GLU A 103 9.11 -9.67 8.91
N TYR A 104 8.75 -8.38 8.75
CA TYR A 104 7.45 -7.90 9.22
C TYR A 104 6.28 -8.38 8.35
N LEU A 105 6.50 -8.55 7.03
CA LEU A 105 5.50 -9.07 6.11
C LEU A 105 5.20 -10.55 6.41
N GLU A 106 6.23 -11.35 6.65
CA GLU A 106 6.06 -12.74 7.06
C GLU A 106 5.44 -12.88 8.45
N ALA A 107 5.77 -11.98 9.38
CA ALA A 107 5.09 -11.93 10.68
C ALA A 107 3.61 -11.56 10.53
N ALA A 108 3.27 -10.55 9.73
CA ALA A 108 1.88 -10.20 9.45
C ALA A 108 1.11 -11.37 8.84
N LYS A 109 1.70 -12.07 7.86
CA LYS A 109 1.13 -13.27 7.25
C LYS A 109 0.78 -14.36 8.26
N ARG A 110 1.64 -14.59 9.26
CA ARG A 110 1.38 -15.55 10.35
C ARG A 110 0.30 -15.09 11.33
N LEU A 111 0.14 -13.79 11.53
CA LEU A 111 -0.82 -13.22 12.47
C LEU A 111 -2.26 -13.27 11.94
N GLY A 112 -2.45 -13.10 10.63
CA GLY A 112 -3.77 -12.80 10.07
C GLY A 112 -4.09 -11.31 10.15
N PHE A 113 -5.18 -10.89 9.50
CA PHE A 113 -5.51 -9.47 9.38
C PHE A 113 -6.20 -8.90 10.62
N ARG A 114 -6.91 -9.72 11.41
CA ARG A 114 -7.60 -9.21 12.60
C ARG A 114 -6.64 -8.61 13.64
N PRO A 115 -5.55 -9.28 14.06
CA PRO A 115 -4.60 -8.66 14.98
C PRO A 115 -4.00 -7.35 14.46
N ILE A 116 -3.83 -7.23 13.13
CA ILE A 116 -3.38 -5.99 12.50
C ILE A 116 -4.41 -4.87 12.71
N VAL A 117 -5.70 -5.15 12.48
CA VAL A 117 -6.78 -4.17 12.71
C VAL A 117 -6.89 -3.79 14.20
N GLU A 118 -6.71 -4.73 15.12
CA GLU A 118 -6.64 -4.47 16.56
C GLU A 118 -5.45 -3.54 16.90
N GLY A 119 -4.29 -3.77 16.28
CA GLY A 119 -3.13 -2.89 16.37
C GLY A 119 -3.42 -1.48 15.84
N ILE A 120 -4.10 -1.37 14.70
CA ILE A 120 -4.53 -0.08 14.13
C ILE A 120 -5.49 0.63 15.10
N HIS A 121 -6.43 -0.09 15.71
CA HIS A 121 -7.32 0.48 16.74
C HIS A 121 -6.55 1.01 17.94
N SER A 122 -5.50 0.32 18.39
CA SER A 122 -4.58 0.83 19.42
C SER A 122 -3.97 2.17 19.02
N ILE A 123 -3.43 2.25 17.81
CA ILE A 123 -2.80 3.47 17.27
C ILE A 123 -3.82 4.60 17.18
N ILE A 124 -5.04 4.33 16.70
CA ILE A 124 -6.13 5.32 16.59
C ILE A 124 -6.44 5.96 17.95
N LYS A 125 -6.42 5.18 19.04
CA LYS A 125 -6.68 5.67 20.40
C LYS A 125 -5.54 6.55 20.94
N ALA A 126 -4.31 6.29 20.54
CA ALA A 126 -3.11 6.93 21.09
C ALA A 126 -2.55 8.10 20.25
N THR A 127 -2.83 8.13 18.95
CA THR A 127 -2.28 9.12 18.01
C THR A 127 -2.78 10.53 18.30
N SER A 128 -1.99 11.57 18.00
CA SER A 128 -2.48 12.95 17.94
C SER A 128 -3.11 13.31 16.59
N ALA A 129 -2.88 12.50 15.56
CA ALA A 129 -3.39 12.70 14.20
C ALA A 129 -4.79 12.11 14.00
N HIS A 130 -5.69 12.29 14.97
CA HIS A 130 -7.00 11.61 15.02
C HIS A 130 -7.83 11.79 13.75
N GLN A 131 -7.84 12.98 13.15
CA GLN A 131 -8.61 13.25 11.93
C GLN A 131 -8.07 12.49 10.71
N LYS A 132 -6.75 12.31 10.59
CA LYS A 132 -6.16 11.48 9.51
C LYS A 132 -6.51 10.01 9.72
N TYR A 133 -6.38 9.53 10.95
CA TYR A 133 -6.72 8.16 11.30
C TYR A 133 -8.22 7.87 11.21
N HIS A 134 -9.08 8.88 11.32
CA HIS A 134 -10.51 8.74 11.03
C HIS A 134 -10.78 8.31 9.58
N HIS A 135 -10.05 8.86 8.61
CA HIS A 135 -10.20 8.45 7.21
C HIS A 135 -9.82 6.97 7.01
N LEU A 136 -8.73 6.51 7.64
CA LEU A 136 -8.36 5.10 7.65
C LEU A 136 -9.42 4.24 8.34
N SER A 137 -9.92 4.66 9.50
CA SER A 137 -10.94 3.89 10.22
C SER A 137 -12.25 3.80 9.43
N ALA A 138 -12.62 4.87 8.71
CA ALA A 138 -13.80 4.88 7.84
C ALA A 138 -13.63 3.95 6.63
N ALA A 139 -12.43 3.88 6.04
CA ALA A 139 -12.09 2.91 4.99
C ALA A 139 -12.22 1.47 5.49
N LEU A 140 -11.59 1.16 6.62
CA LEU A 140 -11.70 -0.16 7.25
C LEU A 140 -13.14 -0.51 7.65
N ALA A 141 -13.96 0.48 8.01
CA ALA A 141 -15.37 0.26 8.30
C ALA A 141 -16.22 -0.05 7.06
N ARG A 142 -15.98 0.64 5.93
CA ARG A 142 -16.61 0.30 4.63
C ARG A 142 -16.21 -1.11 4.17
N LEU A 143 -14.97 -1.49 4.45
CA LEU A 143 -14.46 -2.84 4.23
C LEU A 143 -14.98 -3.85 5.27
N GLY A 144 -15.73 -3.44 6.29
CA GLY A 144 -16.32 -4.35 7.28
C GLY A 144 -15.36 -4.87 8.36
N TYR A 145 -14.18 -4.28 8.51
CA TYR A 145 -13.21 -4.63 9.56
C TYR A 145 -13.37 -3.82 10.84
N LEU A 146 -14.06 -2.67 10.77
CA LEU A 146 -14.39 -1.84 11.92
C LEU A 146 -15.87 -1.47 11.93
N GLU A 147 -16.42 -1.25 13.13
CA GLU A 147 -17.68 -0.55 13.31
C GLU A 147 -17.40 0.76 14.05
N LEU A 148 -17.79 1.88 13.44
CA LEU A 148 -17.59 3.21 14.02
C LEU A 148 -18.84 3.69 14.75
N PRO A 149 -18.71 4.40 15.89
CA PRO A 149 -19.83 5.08 16.52
C PRO A 149 -20.46 6.09 15.54
N PRO A 150 -21.80 6.13 15.40
CA PRO A 150 -22.47 6.94 14.39
C PRO A 150 -22.26 8.45 14.57
N ASP A 151 -21.88 8.88 15.77
CA ASP A 151 -21.65 10.29 16.12
C ASP A 151 -20.16 10.63 16.30
N LEU A 152 -19.23 9.73 15.97
CA LEU A 152 -17.79 9.91 16.16
C LEU A 152 -17.27 11.22 15.51
N GLU A 153 -17.73 11.54 14.31
CA GLU A 153 -17.33 12.75 13.57
C GLU A 153 -17.57 14.05 14.36
N ARG A 154 -18.62 14.09 15.18
CA ARG A 154 -18.97 15.27 16.00
C ARG A 154 -17.90 15.61 17.04
N TYR A 155 -17.07 14.63 17.38
CA TYR A 155 -15.95 14.76 18.33
C TYR A 155 -14.61 14.98 17.64
N LEU A 156 -14.53 14.79 16.32
CA LEU A 156 -13.31 14.92 15.52
C LEU A 156 -13.22 16.24 14.76
N TYR A 157 -14.35 16.78 14.30
CA TYR A 157 -14.38 17.95 13.42
C TYR A 157 -15.07 19.16 14.04
N PRO A 158 -14.65 20.40 13.69
CA PRO A 158 -13.49 20.73 12.84
C PRO A 158 -12.14 20.50 13.55
N ALA A 159 -12.15 20.24 14.86
CA ALA A 159 -11.01 19.85 15.67
C ALA A 159 -11.45 18.85 16.75
N PRO A 160 -10.54 18.00 17.26
CA PRO A 160 -10.80 17.09 18.38
C PRO A 160 -11.43 17.81 19.59
N ARG A 161 -12.47 17.20 20.17
CA ARG A 161 -13.23 17.74 21.30
C ARG A 161 -13.15 16.85 22.54
N SER A 162 -13.50 17.42 23.69
CA SER A 162 -13.66 16.65 24.93
C SER A 162 -14.61 15.46 24.73
N GLY A 163 -14.24 14.31 25.30
CA GLY A 163 -14.97 13.05 25.13
C GLY A 163 -14.53 12.20 23.93
N LEU A 164 -13.63 12.68 23.06
CA LEU A 164 -13.15 11.91 21.91
C LEU A 164 -12.55 10.55 22.33
N SER A 165 -11.71 10.50 23.37
CA SER A 165 -11.10 9.25 23.82
C SER A 165 -12.14 8.19 24.20
N ALA A 166 -13.24 8.60 24.85
CA ALA A 166 -14.34 7.70 25.19
C ALA A 166 -15.09 7.21 23.94
N LYS A 167 -15.15 8.03 22.88
CA LYS A 167 -15.74 7.64 21.59
C LYS A 167 -14.83 6.73 20.78
N LEU A 168 -13.52 6.96 20.75
CA LEU A 168 -12.57 6.07 20.09
C LEU A 168 -12.55 4.67 20.75
N ALA A 169 -12.80 4.60 22.05
CA ALA A 169 -12.94 3.34 22.77
C ALA A 169 -14.21 2.55 22.40
N GLN A 170 -15.21 3.19 21.77
CA GLN A 170 -16.45 2.54 21.29
C GLN A 170 -16.31 1.96 19.88
N ILE A 171 -15.20 2.19 19.18
CA ILE A 171 -14.93 1.52 17.90
C ILE A 171 -14.79 0.02 18.17
N VAL A 172 -15.51 -0.79 17.41
CA VAL A 172 -15.48 -2.26 17.52
C VAL A 172 -14.67 -2.82 16.36
N VAL A 173 -13.75 -3.74 16.65
CA VAL A 173 -13.05 -4.54 15.64
C VAL A 173 -13.92 -5.74 15.29
N ALA A 174 -14.22 -5.90 14.00
CA ALA A 174 -15.05 -7.02 13.53
C ALA A 174 -14.34 -8.36 13.82
N PRO A 175 -15.09 -9.46 14.06
CA PRO A 175 -14.50 -10.75 14.39
C PRO A 175 -13.84 -11.46 13.19
N ILE A 176 -13.85 -10.84 12.01
CA ILE A 176 -13.32 -11.37 10.75
C ILE A 176 -11.80 -11.38 10.81
N ASP A 177 -11.20 -12.54 10.58
CA ASP A 177 -9.75 -12.70 10.48
C ASP A 177 -9.37 -13.28 9.12
N SER A 178 -9.14 -12.38 8.16
CA SER A 178 -8.74 -12.74 6.81
C SER A 178 -7.26 -13.15 6.82
N PRO A 179 -6.87 -14.28 6.20
CA PRO A 179 -5.46 -14.55 5.94
C PRO A 179 -4.86 -13.42 5.11
N ILE A 180 -3.55 -13.24 5.24
CA ILE A 180 -2.77 -12.24 4.49
C ILE A 180 -1.88 -12.97 3.49
N GLU A 181 -1.86 -12.47 2.26
CA GLU A 181 -0.95 -12.91 1.22
C GLU A 181 -0.10 -11.72 0.78
N VAL A 182 1.21 -11.93 0.65
CA VAL A 182 2.17 -10.89 0.26
C VAL A 182 2.47 -11.03 -1.22
N ILE A 183 2.38 -9.92 -1.95
CA ILE A 183 2.70 -9.80 -3.36
C ILE A 183 3.74 -8.70 -3.53
N TYR A 184 4.83 -9.00 -4.23
CA TYR A 184 5.83 -8.00 -4.56
C TYR A 184 5.57 -7.43 -5.95
N VAL A 185 5.72 -6.12 -6.12
CA VAL A 185 5.80 -5.46 -7.42
C VAL A 185 7.20 -4.88 -7.55
N GLN A 186 7.98 -5.37 -8.50
CA GLN A 186 9.40 -5.02 -8.60
C GLN A 186 9.93 -5.10 -10.04
N PRO A 187 11.12 -4.52 -10.35
CA PRO A 187 11.64 -4.50 -11.71
C PRO A 187 11.81 -5.89 -12.33
N THR A 188 12.46 -6.80 -11.59
CA THR A 188 12.74 -8.17 -12.03
C THR A 188 12.16 -9.20 -11.06
N ALA A 189 11.54 -10.27 -11.56
CA ALA A 189 11.03 -11.33 -10.70
C ALA A 189 12.17 -12.02 -9.91
N THR A 190 12.01 -12.13 -8.59
CA THR A 190 12.87 -12.96 -7.74
C THR A 190 12.23 -14.33 -7.56
N GLY A 191 13.01 -15.41 -7.67
CA GLY A 191 12.51 -16.77 -7.46
C GLY A 191 12.00 -16.99 -6.04
N GLY A 192 10.82 -17.62 -5.89
CA GLY A 192 10.27 -18.07 -4.61
C GLY A 192 9.04 -17.29 -4.12
N ASP A 193 8.92 -16.00 -4.44
CA ASP A 193 7.82 -15.14 -3.99
C ASP A 193 6.75 -14.94 -5.07
N ARG A 194 5.51 -14.65 -4.65
CA ARG A 194 4.48 -14.21 -5.59
C ARG A 194 4.81 -12.77 -6.03
N CYS A 195 5.33 -12.65 -7.24
CA CYS A 195 5.86 -11.41 -7.78
C CYS A 195 5.14 -10.99 -9.07
N ILE A 196 4.90 -9.68 -9.19
CA ILE A 196 4.51 -9.00 -10.42
C ILE A 196 5.72 -8.18 -10.86
N ASP A 197 6.44 -8.66 -11.86
CA ASP A 197 7.54 -7.88 -12.43
C ASP A 197 7.03 -6.76 -13.35
N PHE A 198 7.93 -5.85 -13.74
CA PHE A 198 7.56 -4.73 -14.61
C PHE A 198 7.19 -5.16 -16.03
N ASP A 199 7.63 -6.33 -16.49
CA ASP A 199 7.19 -6.89 -17.78
C ASP A 199 5.72 -7.26 -17.74
N ARG A 200 5.31 -7.99 -16.71
CA ARG A 200 3.91 -8.36 -16.49
C ARG A 200 3.06 -7.12 -16.25
N PHE A 201 3.53 -6.17 -15.43
CA PHE A 201 2.80 -4.94 -15.16
C PHE A 201 2.61 -4.12 -16.44
N ALA A 202 3.68 -3.90 -17.21
CA ALA A 202 3.61 -3.17 -18.48
C ALA A 202 2.69 -3.85 -19.49
N SER A 203 2.73 -5.19 -19.57
CA SER A 203 1.87 -5.97 -20.46
C SER A 203 0.38 -5.84 -20.10
N TYR A 204 0.06 -5.73 -18.80
CA TYR A 204 -1.30 -5.48 -18.34
C TYR A 204 -1.74 -4.05 -18.67
N VAL A 205 -0.91 -3.05 -18.35
CA VAL A 205 -1.19 -1.63 -18.62
C VAL A 205 -1.32 -1.34 -20.13
N ALA A 206 -0.56 -2.01 -20.97
CA ALA A 206 -0.61 -1.82 -22.43
C ALA A 206 -1.96 -2.22 -23.07
N ARG A 207 -2.86 -2.88 -22.33
CA ARG A 207 -4.21 -3.22 -22.78
C ARG A 207 -5.17 -2.03 -22.79
N PHE A 208 -4.81 -0.93 -22.13
CA PHE A 208 -5.62 0.28 -22.02
C PHE A 208 -5.16 1.32 -23.05
N ASP A 209 -6.09 1.82 -23.88
CA ASP A 209 -5.78 2.70 -25.03
C ASP A 209 -5.79 4.20 -24.69
N ASP A 210 -5.53 4.57 -23.44
CA ASP A 210 -5.41 5.97 -23.06
C ASP A 210 -3.94 6.46 -23.10
N PRO A 211 -3.73 7.79 -23.25
CA PRO A 211 -2.39 8.36 -23.34
C PRO A 211 -1.49 8.12 -22.12
N PHE A 212 -2.07 7.92 -20.93
CA PHE A 212 -1.32 7.66 -19.70
C PHE A 212 -0.85 6.23 -19.62
N SER A 213 -1.73 5.26 -19.87
CA SER A 213 -1.39 3.83 -19.91
C SER A 213 -0.24 3.55 -20.86
N ARG A 214 -0.32 4.04 -22.12
CA ARG A 214 0.75 3.81 -23.12
C ARG A 214 2.12 4.33 -22.68
N ARG A 215 2.15 5.48 -22.00
CA ARG A 215 3.40 6.04 -21.48
C ARG A 215 3.88 5.25 -20.29
N PHE A 216 3.01 4.99 -19.33
CA PHE A 216 3.37 4.25 -18.12
C PHE A 216 3.93 2.86 -18.46
N SER A 217 3.29 2.11 -19.37
CA SER A 217 3.83 0.82 -19.85
C SER A 217 5.20 0.95 -20.51
N ALA A 218 5.43 1.99 -21.31
CA ALA A 218 6.72 2.22 -21.95
C ALA A 218 7.82 2.59 -20.94
N HIS A 219 7.48 3.38 -19.92
CA HIS A 219 8.43 3.77 -18.86
C HIS A 219 8.73 2.63 -17.89
N LEU A 220 7.75 1.78 -17.57
CA LEU A 220 7.99 0.55 -16.80
C LEU A 220 9.07 -0.33 -17.44
N GLN A 221 9.08 -0.44 -18.77
CA GLN A 221 10.12 -1.18 -19.50
C GLN A 221 11.52 -0.57 -19.33
N ARG A 222 11.63 0.75 -19.34
CA ARG A 222 12.91 1.46 -19.08
C ARG A 222 13.35 1.29 -17.63
N TRP A 223 12.39 1.28 -16.72
CA TRP A 223 12.64 1.22 -15.28
C TRP A 223 13.09 -0.13 -14.74
N LYS A 224 13.15 -1.14 -15.61
CA LYS A 224 13.77 -2.45 -15.33
C LYS A 224 15.27 -2.35 -15.07
N GLU A 225 15.93 -1.40 -15.71
CA GLU A 225 17.36 -1.19 -15.53
C GLU A 225 17.62 -0.43 -14.22
N SER A 226 18.63 -0.85 -13.46
CA SER A 226 19.00 -0.21 -12.19
C SER A 226 19.28 1.28 -12.39
N ALA A 227 18.82 2.09 -11.44
CA ALA A 227 19.11 3.52 -11.48
C ALA A 227 20.63 3.77 -11.45
N GLY A 228 21.09 4.74 -12.25
CA GLY A 228 22.51 5.07 -12.38
C GLY A 228 23.33 4.13 -13.27
N ALA A 229 22.76 3.03 -13.79
CA ALA A 229 23.48 2.10 -14.67
C ALA A 229 23.74 2.65 -16.08
N GLN A 230 22.94 3.62 -16.53
CA GLN A 230 23.06 4.23 -17.85
C GLN A 230 22.93 5.76 -17.78
N VAL A 231 23.46 6.44 -18.80
CA VAL A 231 23.24 7.88 -19.02
C VAL A 231 21.77 8.08 -19.40
N PRO A 232 21.02 8.98 -18.74
CA PRO A 232 19.63 9.24 -19.12
C PRO A 232 19.55 9.67 -20.58
N THR A 233 18.72 8.99 -21.37
CA THR A 233 18.41 9.46 -22.73
C THR A 233 17.53 10.70 -22.61
N ALA A 234 17.96 11.82 -23.20
CA ALA A 234 17.14 13.02 -23.26
C ALA A 234 15.85 12.70 -24.03
N GLY A 235 14.71 12.85 -23.35
CA GLY A 235 13.37 12.69 -23.93
C GLY A 235 13.03 13.80 -24.92
#